data_AF-A0A832QBH6-F1
#
_entry.id   AF-A0A832QBH6-F1
#
_cell.length_a   1.000
_cell.length_b   1.000
_cell.length_c   1.000
_cell.angle_alpha   90.00
_cell.angle_beta   90.00
_cell.angle_gamma   90.00
#
_symmetry.space_group_name_H-M   'P 1'
#
loop_
_entity.id
_entity.type
_entity.pdbx_description
1 polymer ?
#
loop_
_entity_poly.entity_id
_entity_poly.type
_entity_poly.pdbx_seq_one_letter_code
_entity_poly.pdbx_strand_id
1 'polypeptide(L)' 'MKKMFFGALLYSWGLLSILLLINLAINNPASYNDIEGFRAFLLTYNLGFFFLVCVILTLVGLGICAYEAFKVDTEENK' A
#
# COMPACT_ATOMS: atom_id res chain seq x y z
N MET A 1 -10.32 -19.32 1.63
CA MET A 1 -9.13 -19.68 0.80
C MET A 1 -8.94 -18.80 -0.43
N LYS A 2 -9.82 -18.81 -1.46
CA LYS A 2 -9.61 -17.95 -2.67
C LYS A 2 -9.61 -16.45 -2.36
N LYS A 3 -10.41 -16.00 -1.38
CA LYS A 3 -10.52 -14.59 -0.98
C LYS A 3 -9.31 -14.13 -0.16
N MET A 4 -8.80 -14.99 0.72
CA MET A 4 -7.56 -14.74 1.46
C MET A 4 -6.35 -14.57 0.53
N PHE A 5 -6.22 -15.40 -0.51
CA PHE A 5 -5.17 -15.25 -1.51
C PHE A 5 -5.28 -13.92 -2.27
N PHE A 6 -6.50 -13.51 -2.64
CA PHE A 6 -6.73 -12.22 -3.30
C PHE A 6 -6.38 -11.04 -2.39
N GLY A 7 -6.76 -11.09 -1.11
CA GLY A 7 -6.38 -10.07 -0.12
C GLY A 7 -4.86 -9.97 0.07
N ALA A 8 -4.17 -11.11 0.14
CA ALA A 8 -2.71 -11.15 0.27
C ALA A 8 -2.00 -10.60 -0.96
N LEU A 9 -2.56 -10.84 -2.16
CA LEU A 9 -2.02 -10.32 -3.42
C LEU A 9 -2.20 -8.79 -3.50
N LEU A 10 -3.37 -8.28 -3.13
CA LEU A 10 -3.62 -6.83 -3.04
C LEU A 10 -2.72 -6.14 -2.02
N TYR A 11 -2.56 -6.74 -0.84
CA TYR A 11 -1.69 -6.23 0.21
C TYR A 11 -0.23 -6.18 -0.24
N SER A 12 0.29 -7.29 -0.77
CA SER A 12 1.68 -7.37 -1.21
C SER A 12 1.97 -6.41 -2.37
N TRP A 13 1.06 -6.30 -3.34
CA TRP A 13 1.22 -5.37 -4.46
C TRP A 13 1.17 -3.90 -4.03
N GLY A 14 0.25 -3.55 -3.13
CA GLY A 14 0.16 -2.20 -2.56
C GLY A 14 1.41 -1.82 -1.79
N LEU A 15 1.90 -2.73 -0.94
CA LEU A 15 3.10 -2.52 -0.12
C LEU A 15 4.36 -2.44 -0.99
N LEU A 16 4.51 -3.31 -1.99
CA LEU A 16 5.63 -3.28 -2.92
C LEU A 16 5.67 -1.97 -3.71
N SER A 17 4.51 -1.47 -4.16
CA SER A 17 4.40 -0.20 -4.86
C SER A 17 4.87 0.97 -3.98
N ILE A 18 4.46 1.00 -2.71
CA ILE A 18 4.89 2.02 -1.74
C ILE A 18 6.41 1.99 -1.53
N LEU A 19 6.98 0.80 -1.32
CA LEU A 19 8.43 0.64 -1.15
C LEU A 19 9.22 1.10 -2.40
N LEU A 20 8.69 0.82 -3.58
CA LEU A 20 9.32 1.21 -4.84
C LEU A 20 9.28 2.74 -5.02
N LEU A 21 8.16 3.39 -4.65
CA LEU A 21 8.04 4.85 -4.60
C LEU A 21 9.04 5.49 -3.64
N ILE A 22 9.23 4.92 -2.45
CA ILE A 22 10.20 5.43 -1.48
C ILE A 22 11.61 5.30 -2.03
N ASN A 23 11.97 4.15 -2.62
CA ASN A 23 13.27 3.95 -3.26
C ASN A 23 13.48 4.94 -4.42
N LEU A 24 12.45 5.19 -5.23
CA LEU A 24 12.54 6.16 -6.32
C LEU A 24 12.79 7.58 -5.80
N ALA A 25 12.12 7.95 -4.70
CA ALA A 25 12.27 9.26 -4.08
C ALA A 25 13.66 9.47 -3.45
N ILE A 26 14.28 8.41 -2.93
CA ILE A 26 15.66 8.47 -2.41
C ILE A 26 16.66 8.62 -3.56
N ASN A 27 16.47 7.88 -4.65
CA ASN A 27 17.39 7.92 -5.80
C ASN A 27 17.19 9.16 -6.69
N ASN A 28 16.01 9.78 -6.65
CA ASN A 28 15.69 10.99 -7.40
C ASN A 28 15.17 12.06 -6.43
N PRO A 29 16.07 12.68 -5.64
CA PRO A 29 15.67 13.76 -4.75
C PRO A 29 15.07 14.89 -5.58
N ALA A 30 13.88 15.31 -5.18
CA ALA A 30 13.17 16.41 -5.80
C ALA A 30 12.90 17.50 -4.77
N SER A 31 12.98 18.74 -5.22
CA SER A 31 12.60 19.92 -4.48
C SER A 31 11.38 20.53 -5.16
N TYR A 32 10.35 20.83 -4.38
CA TYR A 32 9.16 21.52 -4.86
C TYR A 32 8.83 22.66 -3.91
N ASN A 33 9.03 23.89 -4.35
CA ASN A 33 8.65 25.10 -3.60
C ASN A 33 9.22 25.10 -2.16
N ASP A 34 10.54 24.89 -2.03
CA ASP A 34 11.31 24.78 -0.78
C ASP A 34 10.92 23.61 0.15
N ILE A 35 10.03 22.72 -0.29
CA ILE A 35 9.75 21.45 0.36
C ILE A 35 10.71 20.42 -0.23
N GLU A 36 11.35 19.63 0.65
CA GLU A 36 12.26 18.54 0.27
C GLU A 36 11.74 17.18 0.76
N GLY A 37 12.39 16.11 0.29
CA GLY A 37 12.12 14.73 0.70
C GLY A 37 10.94 14.08 -0.03
N PHE A 38 10.36 13.05 0.58
CA PHE A 38 9.33 12.21 -0.07
C PHE A 38 8.09 12.99 -0.50
N ARG A 39 7.68 13.97 0.31
CA ARG A 39 6.51 14.81 -0.01
C ARG A 39 6.78 15.71 -1.22
N ALA A 40 7.98 16.26 -1.34
CA ALA A 40 8.39 17.04 -2.48
C ALA A 40 8.44 16.22 -3.76
N PHE A 41 8.96 14.99 -3.68
CA PHE A 41 8.94 14.02 -4.77
C PHE A 41 7.51 13.72 -5.25
N LEU A 42 6.59 13.43 -4.33
CA LEU A 42 5.19 13.18 -4.68
C LEU A 42 4.52 14.38 -5.39
N LEU A 43 4.82 15.61 -4.96
CA LEU A 43 4.28 16.81 -5.63
C LEU A 43 4.95 17.06 -6.98
N THR A 44 6.27 16.95 -7.06
CA THR A 44 7.06 17.22 -8.28
C THR A 44 6.61 16.33 -9.44
N TYR A 45 6.37 15.05 -9.17
CA TYR A 45 5.98 14.07 -10.19
C TYR A 45 4.47 13.83 -10.25
N ASN A 46 3.66 14.61 -9.51
CA ASN A 46 2.21 14.44 -9.40
C ASN A 46 1.79 12.98 -9.04
N LEU A 47 2.58 12.32 -8.20
CA LEU A 47 2.40 10.93 -7.79
C LEU A 47 1.52 10.80 -6.53
N GLY A 48 1.03 11.92 -5.98
CA GLY A 48 0.21 11.94 -4.76
C GLY A 48 -1.04 11.07 -4.85
N PHE A 49 -1.76 11.12 -5.97
CA PHE A 49 -2.95 10.29 -6.18
C PHE A 49 -2.61 8.81 -6.27
N PHE A 50 -1.53 8.47 -6.98
CA PHE A 50 -1.07 7.09 -7.10
C PHE A 50 -0.66 6.50 -5.75
N PHE A 51 0.07 7.26 -4.93
CA PHE A 51 0.41 6.88 -3.57
C PHE A 51 -0.84 6.62 -2.71
N LEU A 52 -1.84 7.49 -2.81
CA LEU A 52 -3.11 7.35 -2.08
C LEU A 52 -3.86 6.06 -2.49
N VAL A 53 -3.90 5.73 -3.79
CA VAL A 53 -4.47 4.48 -4.28
C VAL A 53 -3.71 3.26 -3.73
N CYS A 54 -2.38 3.29 -3.72
CA CYS A 54 -1.57 2.20 -3.15
C CYS A 54 -1.84 1.98 -1.65
N VAL A 55 -2.00 3.07 -0.88
CA VAL A 55 -2.34 2.98 0.55
C VAL A 55 -3.72 2.35 0.74
N ILE A 56 -4.73 2.77 -0.03
CA ILE A 56 -6.07 2.18 0.02
C ILE A 56 -6.04 0.69 -0.34
N LEU A 57 -5.34 0.31 -1.41
CA LEU A 57 -5.19 -1.10 -1.82
C LEU A 57 -4.56 -1.95 -0.71
N THR A 58 -3.56 -1.40 -0.02
CA THR A 58 -2.88 -2.07 1.09
C THR A 58 -3.85 -2.27 2.26
N LEU A 59 -4.61 -1.25 2.63
CA LEU A 59 -5.61 -1.32 3.72
C LEU A 59 -6.75 -2.28 3.39
N VAL A 60 -7.25 -2.26 2.14
CA VAL A 60 -8.31 -3.17 1.67
C VAL A 60 -7.81 -4.61 1.65
N GLY A 61 -6.60 -4.85 1.15
CA GLY A 61 -5.97 -6.17 1.16
C GLY A 61 -5.82 -6.72 2.58
N LEU A 62 -5.35 -5.88 3.51
CA LEU A 62 -5.22 -6.24 4.92
C LEU A 62 -6.58 -6.51 5.57
N GLY A 63 -7.60 -5.70 5.28
CA GLY A 63 -8.96 -5.89 5.78
C GLY A 63 -9.60 -7.19 5.31
N ILE A 64 -9.41 -7.56 4.04
CA ILE A 64 -9.89 -8.85 3.50
C ILE A 64 -9.18 -10.02 4.16
N CYS A 65 -7.86 -9.93 4.35
CA CYS A 65 -7.08 -10.97 5.03
C CYS A 65 -7.52 -11.13 6.49
N ALA A 66 -7.68 -10.04 7.23
CA ALA A 66 -8.14 -10.07 8.61
C ALA A 66 -9.55 -10.66 8.71
N TYR A 67 -10.46 -10.26 7.84
CA TYR A 67 -11.83 -10.78 7.83
C TYR A 67 -11.91 -12.29 7.57
N GLU A 68 -11.15 -12.81 6.60
CA GLU A 68 -11.08 -14.26 6.38
C GLU A 68 -10.44 -14.97 7.58
N ALA A 69 -9.40 -14.41 8.19
CA ALA A 69 -8.76 -14.99 9.37
C ALA A 69 -9.75 -15.12 10.54
N PHE A 70 -10.48 -14.06 10.88
CA PHE A 70 -11.49 -14.09 11.94
C PHE A 70 -12.64 -15.06 11.63
N LYS A 71 -13.04 -15.17 10.36
CA LYS A 71 -14.09 -16.12 9.96
C LYS A 71 -13.64 -17.57 10.16
N VAL A 72 -12.40 -17.90 9.79
CA VAL A 72 -11.85 -19.27 9.97
C VAL A 72 -11.78 -19.63 11.45
N ASP A 73 -11.30 -18.73 12.31
CA ASP A 73 -11.20 -18.92 13.76
C ASP A 73 -12.57 -19.24 14.42
N THR A 74 -13.65 -18.68 13.86
CA THR A 74 -15.00 -18.87 14.39
C THR A 74 -15.63 -20.22 13.96
N GLU A 75 -15.20 -20.79 12.83
CA GLU A 75 -15.64 -22.12 12.38
C GLU A 75 -14.84 -23.25 13.03
N GLU A 76 -13.59 -23.00 13.46
CA GLU A 76 -12.75 -23.98 14.15
C GLU A 76 -13.11 -24.15 15.64
N ASN A 77 -13.73 -23.13 16.26
CA ASN A 77 -14.21 -23.14 17.65
C ASN A 77 -15.66 -23.67 17.82
N LYS A 78 -16.23 -24.32 16.82
CA LYS A 78 -17.60 -24.87 16.84
C LYS A 78 -17.61 -26.39 16.75
#